data_AF-D0VFC5-F1
#
_entry.id   AF-D0VFC5-F1
#
_cell.length_a   1.000
_cell.length_b   1.000
_cell.length_c   1.000
_cell.angle_alpha   90.00
_cell.angle_beta   90.00
_cell.angle_gamma   90.00
#
_symmetry.space_group_name_H-M   'P 1'
#
loop_
_entity.id
_entity.type
_entity.pdbx_description
1 polymer ?
#
loop_
_entity_poly.entity_id
_entity_poly.type
_entity_poly.pdbx_seq_one_letter_code
_entity_poly.pdbx_strand_id
1 'polypeptide(L)'
;RGNLGCLAEHFYQLHQASLDDLLQLDLPNKTPSHPGPGHHGFNPSRYILYQDILCPLLQEHIDAEKDSAFYQELAPRLAEVGSRAKGYAYLFDTQAKLCQVLATKATISVGIRQAYQEGNRQVLAEQVDGLQQLRIDLESFYQALGYQWMVEKKVFGLDTVDIRLGGLDARIRRAIQRLQAYLNNE
;
A
#
# COMPACT_ATOMS: atom_id res chain seq x y z
N ARG A 1 -8.17 21.91 28.17
CA ARG A 1 -8.36 20.72 27.31
C ARG A 1 -9.68 20.90 26.58
N GLY A 2 -9.70 20.79 25.24
CA GLY A 2 -10.93 20.95 24.46
C GLY A 2 -11.91 19.81 24.74
N ASN A 3 -13.20 20.12 24.82
CA ASN A 3 -14.28 19.13 24.91
C ASN A 3 -14.52 18.55 23.51
N LEU A 4 -14.41 17.23 23.35
CA LEU A 4 -14.67 16.51 22.09
C LEU A 4 -16.05 15.84 22.04
N GLY A 5 -16.91 16.04 23.04
CA GLY A 5 -18.18 15.32 23.19
C GLY A 5 -19.17 15.51 22.03
N CYS A 6 -19.10 16.63 21.32
CA CYS A 6 -19.93 16.92 20.14
C CYS A 6 -19.17 16.82 18.81
N LEU A 7 -17.93 16.32 18.80
CA LEU A 7 -17.08 16.31 17.61
C LEU A 7 -17.70 15.49 16.47
N ALA A 8 -18.18 14.27 16.76
CA ALA A 8 -18.78 13.40 15.76
C ALA A 8 -20.08 14.00 15.17
N GLU A 9 -20.91 14.62 16.01
CA GLU A 9 -22.14 15.29 15.59
C GLU A 9 -21.83 16.48 14.66
N HIS A 10 -20.94 17.37 15.07
CA HIS A 10 -20.55 18.53 14.27
C HIS A 10 -19.89 18.10 12.95
N PHE A 11 -19.03 17.07 12.99
CA PHE A 11 -18.40 16.52 11.79
C PHE A 11 -19.45 16.01 10.80
N TYR A 12 -20.43 15.26 11.28
CA TYR A 12 -21.51 14.75 10.43
C TYR A 12 -22.34 15.89 9.83
N GLN A 13 -22.69 16.93 10.60
CA GLN A 13 -23.46 18.06 10.09
C GLN A 13 -22.73 18.77 8.92
N LEU A 14 -21.41 18.96 9.04
CA LEU A 14 -20.59 19.65 8.04
C LEU A 14 -20.26 18.80 6.82
N HIS A 15 -19.91 17.54 7.04
CA HIS A 15 -19.32 16.67 6.01
C HIS A 15 -20.26 15.59 5.50
N GLN A 16 -21.40 15.39 6.18
CA GLN A 16 -22.39 14.36 5.86
C GLN A 16 -21.80 12.95 5.83
N ALA A 17 -20.71 12.74 6.57
CA ALA A 17 -19.92 11.52 6.68
C ALA A 17 -19.59 11.21 8.14
N SER A 18 -19.38 9.93 8.47
CA SER A 18 -19.05 9.50 9.83
C SER A 18 -17.59 9.86 10.17
N LEU A 19 -17.39 10.48 11.34
CA LEU A 19 -16.05 10.77 11.85
C LEU A 19 -15.23 9.49 12.00
N ASP A 20 -15.82 8.45 12.58
CA ASP A 20 -15.13 7.18 12.83
C ASP A 20 -14.72 6.49 11.53
N ASP A 21 -15.54 6.59 10.48
CA ASP A 21 -15.20 6.10 9.15
C ASP A 21 -14.03 6.89 8.56
N LEU A 22 -14.05 8.22 8.65
CA LEU A 22 -12.96 9.07 8.14
C LEU A 22 -11.62 8.83 8.85
N LEU A 23 -11.65 8.59 10.16
CA LEU A 23 -10.44 8.24 10.93
C LEU A 23 -9.81 6.90 10.48
N GLN A 24 -10.52 6.07 9.71
CA GLN A 24 -9.95 4.83 9.16
C GLN A 24 -8.94 5.09 8.03
N LEU A 25 -8.94 6.27 7.40
CA LEU A 25 -7.96 6.63 6.37
C LEU A 25 -6.51 6.61 6.89
N ASP A 26 -6.32 6.72 8.21
CA ASP A 26 -5.02 6.65 8.88
C ASP A 26 -4.52 5.23 9.12
N LEU A 27 -5.40 4.23 9.06
CA LEU A 27 -5.07 2.84 9.43
C LEU A 27 -3.91 2.24 8.63
N PRO A 28 -3.66 2.57 7.35
CA PRO A 28 -2.49 2.06 6.63
C PRO A 28 -1.14 2.42 7.27
N ASN A 29 -1.10 3.36 8.23
CA ASN A 29 0.11 3.66 9.02
C ASN A 29 0.15 2.99 10.40
N LYS A 30 -0.93 2.33 10.84
CA LYS A 30 -1.08 1.71 12.16
C LYS A 30 -0.92 0.19 12.08
N THR A 31 0.15 -0.26 11.43
CA THR A 31 0.44 -1.70 11.25
C THR A 31 0.82 -2.35 12.59
N PRO A 32 0.77 -3.68 12.69
CA PRO A 32 1.32 -4.42 13.83
C PRO A 32 2.78 -4.07 14.17
N SER A 33 3.56 -3.67 13.17
CA SER A 33 4.94 -3.19 13.34
C SER A 33 5.05 -1.78 13.96
N HIS A 34 3.94 -1.09 14.23
CA HIS A 34 3.97 0.24 14.84
C HIS A 34 4.55 0.17 16.26
N PRO A 35 5.50 1.06 16.64
CA PRO A 35 6.16 1.06 17.95
C PRO A 35 5.27 1.53 19.12
N GLY A 36 3.94 1.55 18.95
CA GLY A 36 2.99 2.07 19.93
C GLY A 36 2.93 3.61 20.05
N PRO A 37 2.14 4.12 21.01
CA PRO A 37 1.88 5.56 21.19
C PRO A 37 3.15 6.37 21.50
N GLY A 38 3.18 7.65 21.11
CA GLY A 38 4.31 8.56 21.38
C GLY A 38 5.41 8.56 20.32
N HIS A 39 5.32 7.66 19.34
CA HIS A 39 6.21 7.65 18.18
C HIS A 39 5.55 8.37 17.00
N HIS A 40 6.17 9.48 16.58
CA HIS A 40 5.67 10.30 15.49
C HIS A 40 6.39 9.97 14.17
N GLY A 41 5.71 10.16 13.05
CA GLY A 41 6.30 10.00 11.71
C GLY A 41 6.46 8.55 11.23
N PHE A 42 5.97 7.56 11.98
CA PHE A 42 5.91 6.17 11.52
C PHE A 42 4.96 6.07 10.32
N ASN A 43 5.49 5.69 9.15
CA ASN A 43 4.78 5.81 7.87
C ASN A 43 4.98 4.59 6.93
N PRO A 44 4.62 3.36 7.36
CA PRO A 44 4.77 2.13 6.59
C PRO A 44 4.08 2.20 5.23
N SER A 45 2.94 2.90 5.14
CA SER A 45 2.26 3.11 3.87
C SER A 45 3.16 3.70 2.77
N ARG A 46 4.16 4.49 3.14
CA ARG A 46 5.09 5.12 2.20
C ARG A 46 6.33 4.27 1.95
N TYR A 47 6.98 3.80 3.02
CA TYR A 47 8.26 3.15 2.86
C TYR A 47 8.14 1.71 2.34
N ILE A 48 7.06 1.00 2.68
CA ILE A 48 6.75 -0.33 2.10
C ILE A 48 6.40 -0.18 0.62
N LEU A 49 5.65 0.87 0.24
CA LEU A 49 5.32 1.15 -1.15
C LEU A 49 6.58 1.35 -2.01
N TYR A 50 7.45 2.29 -1.60
CA TYR A 50 8.58 2.73 -2.43
C TYR A 50 9.86 1.90 -2.29
N GLN A 51 9.97 0.97 -1.33
CA GLN A 51 11.14 0.10 -1.27
C GLN A 51 11.25 -0.79 -2.53
N ASP A 52 12.49 -1.08 -2.90
CA ASP A 52 12.79 -1.97 -4.02
C ASP A 52 12.41 -3.43 -3.71
N ILE A 53 12.17 -4.22 -4.75
CA ILE A 53 11.88 -5.66 -4.62
C ILE A 53 13.14 -6.47 -4.36
N LEU A 54 14.18 -6.30 -5.18
CA LEU A 54 15.41 -7.12 -5.09
C LEU A 54 16.36 -6.61 -4.02
N CYS A 55 16.30 -5.32 -3.70
CA CYS A 55 17.13 -4.67 -2.69
C CYS A 55 16.25 -3.95 -1.64
N PRO A 56 15.46 -4.68 -0.83
CA PRO A 56 14.50 -4.10 0.10
C PRO A 56 15.20 -3.51 1.33
N LEU A 57 15.66 -2.27 1.23
CA LEU A 57 16.49 -1.60 2.24
C LEU A 57 15.82 -1.46 3.63
N LEU A 58 14.50 -1.57 3.71
CA LEU A 58 13.73 -1.36 4.93
C LEU A 58 13.02 -2.63 5.41
N GLN A 59 13.37 -3.81 4.88
CA GLN A 59 12.68 -5.05 5.21
C GLN A 59 12.75 -5.40 6.71
N GLU A 60 13.85 -5.09 7.37
CA GLU A 60 14.04 -5.34 8.81
C GLU A 60 13.08 -4.52 9.71
N HIS A 61 12.39 -3.53 9.15
CA HIS A 61 11.39 -2.72 9.85
C HIS A 61 9.94 -3.19 9.60
N ILE A 62 9.75 -4.33 8.95
CA ILE A 62 8.46 -4.85 8.56
C ILE A 62 8.31 -6.27 9.11
N ASP A 63 7.30 -6.50 9.94
CA ASP A 63 6.82 -7.84 10.25
C ASP A 63 6.01 -8.35 9.05
N ALA A 64 6.69 -9.02 8.13
CA ALA A 64 6.16 -9.36 6.81
C ALA A 64 4.79 -10.07 6.86
N GLU A 65 4.66 -11.09 7.71
CA GLU A 65 3.43 -11.88 7.84
C GLU A 65 2.30 -11.06 8.46
N LYS A 66 2.57 -10.37 9.58
CA LYS A 66 1.52 -9.63 10.29
C LYS A 66 1.08 -8.39 9.55
N ASP A 67 2.01 -7.63 8.98
CA ASP A 67 1.69 -6.42 8.23
C ASP A 67 0.96 -6.77 6.92
N SER A 68 1.33 -7.88 6.25
CA SER A 68 0.59 -8.37 5.08
C SER A 68 -0.85 -8.74 5.43
N ALA A 69 -1.05 -9.59 6.44
CA ALA A 69 -2.38 -10.00 6.89
C ALA A 69 -3.24 -8.78 7.27
N PHE A 70 -2.65 -7.82 7.99
CA PHE A 70 -3.29 -6.56 8.33
C PHE A 70 -3.80 -5.81 7.10
N TYR A 71 -2.97 -5.66 6.06
CA TYR A 71 -3.37 -4.96 4.85
C TYR A 71 -4.41 -5.74 4.02
N GLN A 72 -4.34 -7.08 4.00
CA GLN A 72 -5.32 -7.94 3.34
C GLN A 72 -6.72 -7.79 3.95
N GLU A 73 -6.81 -7.64 5.28
CA GLU A 73 -8.08 -7.37 5.97
C GLU A 73 -8.52 -5.91 5.80
N LEU A 74 -7.58 -4.97 5.83
CA LEU A 74 -7.89 -3.54 5.77
C LEU A 74 -8.38 -3.08 4.40
N ALA A 75 -7.85 -3.62 3.31
CA ALA A 75 -8.24 -3.23 1.95
C ALA A 75 -9.76 -3.36 1.68
N PRO A 76 -10.41 -4.53 1.85
CA PRO A 76 -11.85 -4.66 1.63
C PRO A 76 -12.68 -3.85 2.62
N ARG A 77 -12.22 -3.71 3.87
CA ARG A 77 -12.86 -2.86 4.87
C ARG A 77 -12.91 -1.39 4.45
N LEU A 78 -11.79 -0.85 3.94
CA LEU A 78 -11.75 0.53 3.44
C LEU A 78 -12.65 0.72 2.22
N ALA A 79 -12.69 -0.26 1.30
CA ALA A 79 -13.61 -0.21 0.17
C ALA A 79 -15.09 -0.18 0.62
N GLU A 80 -15.44 -0.98 1.62
CA GLU A 80 -16.79 -0.99 2.21
C GLU A 80 -17.13 0.36 2.87
N VAL A 81 -16.20 0.94 3.64
CA VAL A 81 -16.37 2.28 4.21
C VAL A 81 -16.55 3.32 3.11
N GLY A 82 -15.77 3.24 2.04
CA GLY A 82 -15.87 4.12 0.87
C GLY A 82 -17.26 4.14 0.25
N SER A 83 -17.95 2.99 0.19
CA SER A 83 -19.30 2.87 -0.38
C SER A 83 -20.36 3.74 0.32
N ARG A 84 -20.13 4.09 1.60
CA ARG A 84 -21.01 4.93 2.42
C ARG A 84 -20.42 6.32 2.72
N ALA A 85 -19.19 6.60 2.28
CA ALA A 85 -18.48 7.86 2.55
C ALA A 85 -18.88 9.03 1.63
N LYS A 86 -19.91 8.86 0.77
CA LYS A 86 -20.46 9.87 -0.14
C LYS A 86 -19.35 10.60 -0.93
N GLY A 87 -19.22 11.91 -0.76
CA GLY A 87 -18.25 12.75 -1.46
C GLY A 87 -16.78 12.41 -1.18
N TYR A 88 -16.50 11.59 -0.16
CA TYR A 88 -15.16 11.15 0.21
C TYR A 88 -14.79 9.75 -0.29
N ALA A 89 -15.68 9.07 -1.03
CA ALA A 89 -15.47 7.69 -1.48
C ALA A 89 -14.13 7.47 -2.19
N TYR A 90 -13.66 8.46 -2.97
CA TYR A 90 -12.39 8.39 -3.71
C TYR A 90 -11.15 8.32 -2.81
N LEU A 91 -11.21 8.88 -1.60
CA LEU A 91 -10.13 8.77 -0.62
C LEU A 91 -9.99 7.32 -0.16
N PHE A 92 -11.12 6.66 0.12
CA PHE A 92 -11.15 5.28 0.57
C PHE A 92 -10.78 4.30 -0.54
N ASP A 93 -11.21 4.55 -1.79
CA ASP A 93 -10.79 3.74 -2.94
C ASP A 93 -9.26 3.77 -3.12
N THR A 94 -8.66 4.96 -3.02
CA THR A 94 -7.20 5.14 -3.09
C THR A 94 -6.49 4.38 -1.95
N GLN A 95 -6.98 4.51 -0.71
CA GLN A 95 -6.37 3.82 0.43
C GLN A 95 -6.58 2.30 0.38
N ALA A 96 -7.74 1.81 -0.09
CA ALA A 96 -8.00 0.38 -0.25
C ALA A 96 -7.04 -0.25 -1.28
N LYS A 97 -6.86 0.40 -2.42
CA LYS A 97 -5.91 -0.05 -3.47
C LYS A 97 -4.46 0.06 -3.01
N LEU A 98 -4.12 1.09 -2.22
CA LEU A 98 -2.83 1.14 -1.56
C LEU A 98 -2.61 -0.08 -0.66
N CYS A 99 -3.58 -0.43 0.19
CA CYS A 99 -3.46 -1.61 1.06
C CYS A 99 -3.30 -2.92 0.26
N GLN A 100 -3.96 -3.07 -0.89
CA GLN A 100 -3.74 -4.24 -1.77
C GLN A 100 -2.27 -4.34 -2.22
N VAL A 101 -1.69 -3.23 -2.68
CA VAL A 101 -0.27 -3.15 -3.05
C VAL A 101 0.65 -3.47 -1.87
N LEU A 102 0.34 -2.92 -0.70
CA LEU A 102 1.16 -3.07 0.51
C LEU A 102 1.11 -4.49 1.08
N ALA A 103 -0.03 -5.18 0.99
CA ALA A 103 -0.16 -6.58 1.39
C ALA A 103 0.87 -7.46 0.68
N THR A 104 0.92 -7.37 -0.65
CA THR A 104 1.90 -8.12 -1.45
C THR A 104 3.33 -7.62 -1.20
N LYS A 105 3.54 -6.30 -1.12
CA LYS A 105 4.88 -5.73 -0.91
C LYS A 105 5.50 -6.01 0.46
N ALA A 106 4.71 -6.30 1.48
CA ALA A 106 5.23 -6.63 2.81
C ALA A 106 5.97 -7.97 2.83
N THR A 107 5.57 -8.94 1.98
CA THR A 107 6.08 -10.32 2.01
C THR A 107 6.91 -10.71 0.80
N ILE A 108 6.62 -10.17 -0.39
CA ILE A 108 7.19 -10.68 -1.65
C ILE A 108 8.73 -10.72 -1.64
N SER A 109 9.38 -9.68 -1.09
CA SER A 109 10.85 -9.63 -1.06
C SER A 109 11.46 -10.65 -0.08
N VAL A 110 10.75 -10.96 1.01
CA VAL A 110 11.14 -12.03 1.96
C VAL A 110 11.00 -13.40 1.30
N GLY A 111 9.87 -13.65 0.65
CA GLY A 111 9.60 -14.90 -0.07
C GLY A 111 10.63 -15.16 -1.18
N ILE A 112 10.97 -14.13 -1.96
CA ILE A 112 12.03 -14.21 -2.97
C ILE A 112 13.38 -14.58 -2.35
N ARG A 113 13.77 -13.88 -1.27
CA ARG A 113 15.07 -14.11 -0.64
C ARG A 113 15.18 -15.52 -0.07
N GLN A 114 14.16 -15.96 0.66
CA GLN A 114 14.12 -17.28 1.27
C GLN A 114 14.18 -18.38 0.20
N ALA A 115 13.31 -18.30 -0.81
CA ALA A 115 13.28 -19.29 -1.88
C ALA A 115 14.59 -19.32 -2.69
N TYR A 116 15.24 -18.17 -2.89
CA TYR A 116 16.56 -18.12 -3.52
C TYR A 116 17.64 -18.80 -2.67
N GLN A 117 17.67 -18.55 -1.35
CA GLN A 117 18.63 -19.15 -0.43
C GLN A 117 18.46 -20.67 -0.31
N GLU A 118 17.21 -21.15 -0.34
CA GLU A 118 16.86 -22.57 -0.28
C GLU A 118 16.97 -23.27 -1.65
N GLY A 119 17.21 -22.53 -2.73
CA GLY A 119 17.19 -23.07 -4.09
C GLY A 119 15.80 -23.54 -4.54
N ASN A 120 14.73 -23.08 -3.89
CA ASN A 120 13.36 -23.46 -4.17
C ASN A 120 12.82 -22.77 -5.43
N ARG A 121 13.09 -23.37 -6.59
CA ARG A 121 12.69 -22.85 -7.89
C ARG A 121 11.18 -22.76 -8.09
N GLN A 122 10.41 -23.65 -7.47
CA GLN A 122 8.95 -23.62 -7.55
C GLN A 122 8.41 -22.35 -6.87
N VAL A 123 8.84 -22.09 -5.63
CA VAL A 123 8.40 -20.88 -4.91
C VAL A 123 8.87 -19.62 -5.62
N LEU A 124 10.08 -19.60 -6.21
CA LEU A 124 10.52 -18.47 -7.02
C LEU A 124 9.63 -18.20 -8.24
N ALA A 125 9.07 -19.24 -8.87
CA ALA A 125 8.10 -19.08 -9.95
C ALA A 125 6.78 -18.49 -9.43
N GLU A 126 6.30 -18.95 -8.28
CA GLU A 126 5.12 -18.36 -7.62
C GLU A 126 5.35 -16.88 -7.24
N GLN A 127 6.57 -16.51 -6.83
CA GLN A 127 6.92 -15.09 -6.59
C GLN A 127 6.88 -14.26 -7.89
N VAL A 128 7.21 -14.84 -9.05
CA VAL A 128 7.07 -14.16 -10.35
C VAL A 128 5.60 -13.83 -10.63
N ASP A 129 4.70 -14.78 -10.39
CA ASP A 129 3.25 -14.57 -10.56
C ASP A 129 2.75 -13.48 -9.57
N GLY A 130 3.19 -13.54 -8.31
CA GLY A 130 2.91 -12.50 -7.31
C GLY A 130 3.39 -11.11 -7.73
N LEU A 131 4.57 -11.00 -8.35
CA LEU A 131 5.07 -9.73 -8.90
C LEU A 131 4.26 -9.26 -10.11
N GLN A 132 3.72 -10.16 -10.94
CA GLN A 132 2.84 -9.78 -12.04
C GLN A 132 1.52 -9.21 -11.52
N GLN A 133 0.92 -9.86 -10.51
CA GLN A 133 -0.27 -9.35 -9.84
C GLN A 133 -0.01 -8.00 -9.16
N LEU A 134 1.14 -7.86 -8.49
CA LEU A 134 1.54 -6.59 -7.87
C LEU A 134 1.58 -5.43 -8.87
N ARG A 135 1.94 -5.67 -10.14
CA ARG A 135 1.93 -4.62 -11.18
C ARG A 135 0.50 -4.20 -11.55
N ILE A 136 -0.43 -5.14 -11.59
CA ILE A 136 -1.85 -4.87 -11.86
C ILE A 136 -2.42 -4.03 -10.71
N ASP A 137 -2.14 -4.42 -9.46
CA ASP A 137 -2.59 -3.69 -8.28
C ASP A 137 -1.96 -2.30 -8.20
N LEU A 138 -0.68 -2.17 -8.56
CA LEU A 138 0.02 -0.88 -8.59
C LEU A 138 -0.56 0.07 -9.64
N GLU A 139 -0.91 -0.43 -10.82
CA GLU A 139 -1.58 0.36 -11.86
C GLU A 139 -2.97 0.81 -11.40
N SER A 140 -3.74 -0.07 -10.77
CA SER A 140 -5.05 0.26 -10.18
C SER A 140 -4.93 1.37 -9.12
N PHE A 141 -3.95 1.25 -8.21
CA PHE A 141 -3.63 2.28 -7.22
C PHE A 141 -3.21 3.60 -7.87
N TYR A 142 -2.35 3.56 -8.90
CA TYR A 142 -1.89 4.73 -9.62
C TYR A 142 -3.05 5.50 -10.27
N GLN A 143 -4.00 4.79 -10.90
CA GLN A 143 -5.19 5.41 -11.49
C GLN A 143 -6.08 6.06 -10.43
N ALA A 144 -6.30 5.42 -9.28
CA ALA A 144 -7.06 5.98 -8.18
C ALA A 144 -6.39 7.24 -7.60
N LEU A 145 -5.07 7.19 -7.40
CA LEU A 145 -4.29 8.33 -6.92
C LEU A 145 -4.31 9.49 -7.91
N GLY A 146 -4.23 9.22 -9.21
CA GLY A 146 -4.35 10.22 -10.27
C GLY A 146 -5.72 10.88 -10.29
N TYR A 147 -6.80 10.08 -10.15
CA TYR A 147 -8.15 10.61 -10.00
C TYR A 147 -8.28 11.51 -8.76
N GLN A 148 -7.83 11.03 -7.60
CA GLN A 148 -7.81 11.82 -6.36
C GLN A 148 -7.05 13.14 -6.55
N TRP A 149 -5.87 13.10 -7.18
CA TRP A 149 -5.10 14.31 -7.44
C TRP A 149 -5.87 15.33 -8.26
N MET A 150 -6.53 14.89 -9.33
CA MET A 150 -7.28 15.78 -10.23
C MET A 150 -8.57 16.33 -9.60
N VAL A 151 -9.13 15.64 -8.60
CA VAL A 151 -10.24 16.15 -7.79
C VAL A 151 -9.79 17.27 -6.87
N GLU A 152 -8.61 17.15 -6.25
CA GLU A 152 -8.16 18.05 -5.19
C GLU A 152 -7.23 19.18 -5.66
N LYS A 153 -6.49 18.96 -6.75
CA LYS A 153 -5.31 19.76 -7.13
C LYS A 153 -5.29 20.05 -8.63
N LYS A 154 -4.50 21.06 -9.01
CA LYS A 154 -4.12 21.25 -10.41
C LYS A 154 -3.16 20.14 -10.84
N VAL A 155 -3.09 19.86 -12.13
CA VAL A 155 -2.24 18.80 -12.70
C VAL A 155 -0.74 18.95 -12.39
N PHE A 156 -0.24 20.18 -12.19
CA PHE A 156 1.17 20.43 -11.90
C PHE A 156 1.59 19.77 -10.58
N GLY A 157 2.71 19.03 -10.61
CA GLY A 157 3.22 18.25 -9.49
C GLY A 157 2.84 16.77 -9.52
N LEU A 158 1.84 16.38 -10.32
CA LEU A 158 1.50 14.96 -10.54
C LEU A 158 2.63 14.23 -11.28
N ASP A 159 3.32 14.93 -12.19
CA ASP A 159 4.52 14.45 -12.90
C ASP A 159 5.59 13.85 -11.98
N THR A 160 5.77 14.41 -10.78
CA THR A 160 6.71 13.86 -9.78
C THR A 160 6.23 12.52 -9.21
N VAL A 161 4.92 12.34 -9.05
CA VAL A 161 4.33 11.07 -8.62
C VAL A 161 4.45 10.04 -9.76
N ASP A 162 4.19 10.45 -11.00
CA ASP A 162 4.32 9.60 -12.20
C ASP A 162 5.73 9.04 -12.33
N ILE A 163 6.76 9.87 -12.15
CA ILE A 163 8.16 9.44 -12.16
C ILE A 163 8.42 8.38 -11.07
N ARG A 164 7.90 8.59 -9.85
CA ARG A 164 8.14 7.68 -8.73
C ARG A 164 7.48 6.32 -8.94
N LEU A 165 6.21 6.30 -9.33
CA LEU A 165 5.46 5.06 -9.53
C LEU A 165 5.87 4.35 -10.83
N GLY A 166 6.19 5.10 -11.90
CA GLY A 166 6.77 4.53 -13.12
C GLY A 166 8.15 3.90 -12.87
N GLY A 167 8.98 4.54 -12.05
CA GLY A 167 10.25 3.96 -11.59
C GLY A 167 10.05 2.68 -10.78
N LEU A 168 9.08 2.67 -9.86
CA LEU A 168 8.73 1.49 -9.08
C LEU A 168 8.27 0.32 -9.95
N ASP A 169 7.36 0.56 -10.91
CA ASP A 169 6.90 -0.45 -11.87
C ASP A 169 8.06 -0.99 -12.73
N ALA A 170 8.99 -0.13 -13.16
CA ALA A 170 10.20 -0.56 -13.86
C ALA A 170 11.10 -1.46 -12.99
N ARG A 171 11.18 -1.20 -11.68
CA ARG A 171 11.91 -2.04 -10.72
C ARG A 171 11.23 -3.39 -10.47
N ILE A 172 9.90 -3.43 -10.42
CA ILE A 172 9.15 -4.69 -10.33
C ILE A 172 9.37 -5.54 -11.60
N ARG A 173 9.32 -4.94 -12.79
CA ARG A 173 9.68 -5.63 -14.05
C ARG A 173 11.10 -6.17 -14.03
N ARG A 174 12.05 -5.42 -13.47
CA ARG A 174 13.43 -5.89 -13.33
C ARG A 174 13.51 -7.12 -12.43
N ALA A 175 12.78 -7.14 -11.32
CA ALA A 175 12.71 -8.30 -10.43
C ALA A 175 12.19 -9.54 -11.18
N ILE A 176 11.06 -9.40 -11.88
CA ILE A 176 10.49 -10.47 -12.73
C ILE A 176 11.54 -11.01 -13.71
N GLN A 177 12.18 -10.13 -14.47
CA GLN A 177 13.21 -10.52 -15.46
C GLN A 177 14.38 -11.27 -14.82
N ARG A 178 14.86 -10.81 -13.65
CA ARG A 178 15.99 -11.45 -12.97
C ARG A 178 15.62 -12.83 -12.42
N LEU A 179 14.41 -12.98 -11.88
CA LEU A 179 13.93 -14.27 -11.41
C LEU A 179 13.71 -15.24 -12.57
N GLN A 180 13.12 -14.79 -13.67
CA GLN A 180 12.93 -15.61 -14.87
C GLN A 180 14.26 -16.07 -15.48
N ALA A 181 15.24 -15.17 -15.63
CA ALA A 181 16.58 -15.55 -16.10
C ALA A 181 17.20 -16.61 -15.18
N TYR A 182 17.13 -16.44 -13.87
CA TYR A 182 17.61 -17.44 -12.91
C TYR A 182 16.88 -18.79 -13.04
N LEU A 183 15.55 -18.76 -13.22
CA LEU A 183 14.71 -19.94 -13.45
C LEU A 183 14.96 -20.63 -14.81
N ASN A 184 15.53 -19.91 -15.77
CA ASN A 184 15.95 -20.44 -17.07
C ASN A 184 17.45 -20.83 -17.12
N ASN A 185 18.21 -20.52 -16.06
CA ASN A 185 19.66 -20.69 -15.97
C ASN A 185 20.45 -19.78 -16.94
N GLU A 186 20.03 -18.52 -17.06
CA GLU A 186 20.63 -17.44 -17.87
C GLU A 186 21.39 -16.40 -17.04
#